data_AF-A0AAE6QFA8-F1
#
_entry.id   AF-A0AAE6QFA8-F1
#
_cell.length_a   1.000
_cell.length_b   1.000
_cell.length_c   1.000
_cell.angle_alpha   90.00
_cell.angle_beta   90.00
_cell.angle_gamma   90.00
#
_symmetry.space_group_name_H-M   'P 1'
#
loop_
_entity.id
_entity.type
_entity.pdbx_description
1 polymer ?
#
loop_
_entity_poly.entity_id
_entity_poly.type
_entity_poly.pdbx_seq_one_letter_code
_entity_poly.pdbx_strand_id
1 'polypeptide(L)' 'MILPKGWVSRKLEAELIRIAARILMGRNVARSPVVSRRDNNDMYYMAEQLEAIADRISRQYP' A
#
# COMPACT_ATOMS: atom_id res chain seq x y z
N MET A 1 16.24 20.61 -14.04
CA MET A 1 15.59 19.29 -14.20
C MET A 1 14.09 19.53 -14.21
N ILE A 2 13.45 19.48 -15.38
CA ILE A 2 12.01 19.73 -15.51
C ILE A 2 11.31 18.41 -15.15
N LEU A 3 10.64 18.38 -14.00
CA LEU A 3 9.87 17.21 -13.57
C LEU A 3 8.73 16.96 -14.57
N PRO A 4 8.55 15.73 -15.07
CA PRO A 4 7.44 15.40 -15.95
C PRO A 4 6.11 15.76 -15.27
N LYS A 5 5.19 16.36 -16.03
CA LYS A 5 3.83 16.67 -15.57
C LYS A 5 3.21 15.38 -14.98
N GLY A 6 2.90 15.37 -13.68
CA GLY A 6 2.38 14.19 -12.96
C GLY A 6 3.41 13.33 -12.21
N TRP A 7 4.70 13.66 -12.20
CA TRP A 7 5.70 12.96 -11.36
C TRP A 7 5.42 13.13 -9.86
N VAL A 8 5.06 14.35 -9.44
CA VAL A 8 4.69 14.65 -8.04
C VAL A 8 3.40 13.91 -7.65
N SER A 9 2.41 13.89 -8.54
CA SER A 9 1.13 13.19 -8.32
C SER A 9 1.32 11.68 -8.16
N ARG A 10 2.16 11.05 -9.00
CA ARG A 10 2.46 9.60 -8.90
C ARG A 10 3.22 9.24 -7.63
N LYS A 11 4.17 10.10 -7.20
CA LYS A 11 4.87 9.90 -5.94
C LYS A 11 3.93 10.01 -4.74
N LEU A 12 3.04 11.01 -4.75
CA LEU A 12 2.01 11.16 -3.71
C LEU A 12 1.06 9.96 -3.68
N GLU A 13 0.60 9.51 -4.84
CA GLU A 13 -0.29 8.35 -4.96
C GLU A 13 0.37 7.06 -4.45
N ALA A 14 1.63 6.80 -4.85
CA ALA A 14 2.37 5.65 -4.36
C ALA A 14 2.57 5.70 -2.83
N GLU A 15 2.85 6.87 -2.26
CA GLU A 15 2.98 7.03 -0.81
C GLU A 15 1.66 6.79 -0.07
N LEU A 16 0.52 7.29 -0.59
CA LEU A 16 -0.80 7.02 0.00
C LEU A 16 -1.11 5.52 0.00
N ILE A 17 -0.77 4.81 -1.07
CA ILE A 17 -0.95 3.36 -1.16
C ILE A 17 -0.04 2.62 -0.16
N ARG A 18 1.21 3.07 0.03
CA ARG A 18 2.11 2.52 1.06
C ARG A 18 1.61 2.74 2.47
N ILE A 19 0.99 3.89 2.75
CA ILE A 19 0.36 4.16 4.05
C ILE A 19 -0.80 3.18 4.28
N ALA A 20 -1.65 2.96 3.27
CA ALA A 20 -2.73 1.99 3.35
C ALA A 20 -2.20 0.56 3.61
N ALA A 21 -1.18 0.13 2.88
CA ALA A 21 -0.53 -1.16 3.09
C ALA A 21 0.02 -1.31 4.53
N ARG A 22 0.70 -0.28 5.05
CA ARG A 22 1.19 -0.27 6.45
C ARG A 22 0.08 -0.39 7.48
N ILE A 23 -1.06 0.28 7.26
CA ILE A 23 -2.22 0.17 8.18
C ILE A 23 -2.75 -1.26 8.19
N LEU A 24 -2.83 -1.90 7.03
CA LEU A 24 -3.28 -3.29 6.91
C LEU A 24 -2.29 -4.28 7.55
N MET A 25 -0.98 -4.14 7.31
CA MET A 25 0.05 -5.00 7.90
C MET A 25 0.17 -4.80 9.41
N GLY A 26 0.10 -3.57 9.90
CA GLY A 26 0.23 -3.24 11.33
C GLY A 26 -0.88 -3.84 12.19
N ARG A 27 -2.05 -4.12 11.60
CA ARG A 27 -3.15 -4.82 12.26
C ARG A 27 -2.90 -6.31 12.48
N ASN A 28 -1.96 -6.91 11.74
CA ASN A 28 -1.60 -8.32 11.95
C ASN A 28 -0.77 -8.52 13.23
N VAL A 29 0.07 -7.55 13.60
CA VAL A 29 0.91 -7.60 14.82
C VAL A 29 0.05 -7.51 16.09
N ALA A 30 -0.99 -6.68 16.06
CA ALA A 30 -1.98 -6.58 17.13
C ALA A 30 -3.27 -7.23 16.67
N ARG A 31 -3.39 -8.57 16.80
CA ARG A 31 -4.64 -9.32 16.52
C ARG A 31 -5.85 -8.50 16.98
N SER A 32 -6.55 -7.92 16.01
CA SER A 32 -7.64 -7.01 16.31
C SER A 32 -8.79 -7.83 16.93
N PRO A 33 -9.33 -7.45 18.10
CA PRO A 33 -10.43 -8.17 18.71
C PRO A 33 -11.74 -8.06 17.91
N VAL A 34 -11.79 -7.15 16.93
CA VAL A 34 -12.97 -6.87 16.10
C VAL A 34 -12.89 -7.46 14.70
N VAL A 35 -11.80 -8.17 14.35
CA VAL A 35 -11.59 -8.73 13.01
C VAL A 35 -11.36 -10.23 13.12
N SER A 36 -12.04 -11.04 12.29
CA SER A 36 -11.84 -12.48 12.31
C SER A 36 -10.42 -12.84 11.83
N ARG A 37 -9.93 -14.05 12.18
CA ARG A 37 -8.62 -14.51 11.69
C ARG A 37 -8.55 -14.54 10.16
N ARG A 38 -9.66 -14.87 9.50
CA ARG A 38 -9.75 -14.93 8.04
C ARG A 38 -9.58 -13.53 7.45
N ASP A 39 -10.37 -12.57 7.92
CA ASP A 39 -10.31 -11.19 7.43
C ASP A 39 -8.94 -10.56 7.70
N ASN A 40 -8.30 -10.90 8.83
CA ASN A 40 -6.95 -10.43 9.14
C ASN A 40 -5.90 -10.99 8.15
N ASN A 41 -6.00 -12.26 7.78
CA ASN A 41 -5.14 -12.85 6.75
C ASN A 41 -5.41 -12.22 5.37
N ASP A 42 -6.67 -11.99 5.03
CA ASP A 42 -7.06 -11.34 3.77
C ASP A 42 -6.53 -9.90 3.71
N MET A 43 -6.59 -9.16 4.82
CA MET A 43 -6.02 -7.82 4.95
C MET A 43 -4.50 -7.81 4.78
N TYR A 44 -3.80 -8.81 5.32
CA TYR A 44 -2.36 -8.95 5.11
C TYR A 44 -2.02 -9.17 3.63
N TYR A 45 -2.75 -10.08 2.95
CA TYR A 45 -2.56 -10.33 1.52
C TYR A 45 -2.90 -9.10 0.66
N MET A 46 -3.94 -8.35 1.01
CA MET A 46 -4.25 -7.07 0.36
C MET A 46 -3.11 -6.07 0.53
N ALA A 47 -2.47 -6.03 1.70
CA ALA A 47 -1.35 -5.13 1.94
C ALA A 47 -0.16 -5.40 1.03
N GLU A 48 0.19 -6.68 0.82
CA GLU A 48 1.25 -7.09 -0.11
C GLU A 48 0.94 -6.66 -1.55
N GLN A 49 -0.32 -6.82 -1.98
CA GLN A 49 -0.75 -6.36 -3.30
C GLN A 49 -0.67 -4.84 -3.45
N LEU A 50 -1.07 -4.07 -2.43
CA LEU A 50 -0.96 -2.62 -2.42
C LEU A 50 0.49 -2.16 -2.52
N GLU A 51 1.40 -2.78 -1.77
CA GLU A 51 2.82 -2.46 -1.84
C GLU A 51 3.38 -2.70 -3.26
N ALA A 52 3.01 -3.81 -3.90
CA ALA A 52 3.39 -4.09 -5.29
C ALA A 52 2.82 -3.06 -6.28
N ILE A 53 1.58 -2.58 -6.07
CA ILE A 53 0.99 -1.49 -6.88
C ILE A 53 1.76 -0.19 -6.70
N ALA A 54 2.04 0.21 -5.45
CA ALA A 54 2.79 1.43 -5.15
C ALA A 54 4.17 1.41 -5.80
N ASP A 55 4.85 0.25 -5.76
CA ASP A 55 6.14 0.07 -6.40
C ASP A 55 6.07 0.24 -7.91
N ARG A 56 5.05 -0.33 -8.58
CA ARG A 56 4.84 -0.14 -10.02
C ARG A 56 4.58 1.34 -10.36
N ILE A 57 3.70 2.02 -9.63
CA ILE A 57 3.43 3.45 -9.83
C ILE A 57 4.70 4.28 -9.65
N SER A 58 5.50 3.99 -8.61
CA SER A 58 6.74 4.71 -8.33
C SER A 58 7.81 4.52 -9.40
N ARG A 59 7.83 3.35 -10.06
CA ARG A 59 8.73 3.00 -11.16
C ARG A 59 8.19 3.39 -12.54
N GLN A 60 7.04 4.06 -12.58
CA GLN A 60 6.31 4.50 -13.78
C GLN A 60 5.66 3.38 -14.61
N TYR A 61 5.56 2.16 -14.06
CA TYR A 61 5.40 0.91 -14.84
C TYR A 61 6.52 0.78 -15.91
N PRO A 62 7.06 -0.41 -16.19
CA PRO A 62 7.72 -0.57 -17.49
C PRO A 62 6.74 -0.26 -18.62
#